data_AF-A0A9Q4MUY2-F1
#
_entry.id   AF-A0A9Q4MUY2-F1
#
_cell.length_a   1.000
_cell.length_b   1.000
_cell.length_c   1.000
_cell.angle_alpha   90.00
_cell.angle_beta   90.00
_cell.angle_gamma   90.00
#
_symmetry.space_group_name_H-M   'P 1'
#
loop_
_entity.id
_entity.type
_entity.pdbx_description
1 polymer ?
#
loop_
_entity_poly.entity_id
_entity_poly.type
_entity_poly.pdbx_seq_one_letter_code
_entity_poly.pdbx_strand_id
1 'polypeptide(L)'
;MHKHKAVTGRQIPLRDAAYTLKAGLKLFSRRTSSAALQKDKQYREFIRHNETEGWNSGKSAEEKKRVYAVATDEGVLFFSDSEKGMKARNSYLQHLADGFFNFSKGMETLKLYEIE
;
A
#
# COMPACT_ATOMS: atom_id res chain seq x y z
N MET A 1 -0.22 8.00 26.20
CA MET A 1 0.22 8.01 24.79
C MET A 1 0.79 6.64 24.45
N HIS A 2 -0.02 5.75 23.89
CA HIS A 2 0.40 4.38 23.58
C HIS A 2 1.22 4.37 22.28
N LYS A 3 2.55 4.23 22.42
CA LYS A 3 3.44 3.97 21.29
C LYS A 3 3.20 2.54 20.83
N HIS A 4 2.53 2.36 19.69
CA HIS A 4 2.44 1.04 19.06
C HIS A 4 3.86 0.55 18.74
N LYS A 5 4.30 -0.49 19.45
CA LYS A 5 5.55 -1.21 19.15
C LYS A 5 5.35 -1.85 17.77
N ALA A 6 6.01 -1.30 16.75
CA ALA A 6 5.99 -1.87 15.41
C ALA A 6 6.44 -3.34 15.49
N VAL A 7 5.64 -4.23 14.93
CA VAL A 7 6.00 -5.63 14.71
C VAL A 7 7.32 -5.64 13.92
N THR A 8 8.39 -6.14 14.54
CA THR A 8 9.74 -6.27 13.97
C THR A 8 9.80 -7.40 12.95
N GLY A 9 8.90 -7.38 11.96
CA GLY A 9 9.04 -8.13 10.72
C GLY A 9 10.00 -7.40 9.79
N ARG A 10 10.61 -8.11 8.82
CA ARG A 10 11.33 -7.45 7.73
C ARG A 10 10.36 -6.47 7.04
N GLN A 11 10.72 -5.20 6.98
CA GLN A 11 9.95 -4.18 6.28
C GLN A 11 10.48 -4.02 4.85
N ILE A 12 9.59 -3.73 3.92
CA ILE A 12 9.91 -3.43 2.52
C ILE A 12 9.14 -2.15 2.12
N PRO A 13 9.77 -1.17 1.47
CA PRO A 13 9.04 -0.03 0.93
C PRO A 13 7.95 -0.49 -0.04
N LEU A 14 6.78 0.16 -0.02
CA LEU A 14 5.64 -0.25 -0.88
C LEU A 14 6.01 -0.26 -2.36
N ARG A 15 6.82 0.72 -2.80
CA ARG A 15 7.33 0.79 -4.18
C ARG A 15 8.19 -0.43 -4.56
N ASP A 16 9.03 -0.87 -3.63
CA ASP A 16 9.93 -2.01 -3.81
C ASP A 16 9.10 -3.30 -3.84
N ALA A 17 8.09 -3.41 -2.97
CA ALA A 17 7.14 -4.53 -2.95
C ALA A 17 6.33 -4.62 -4.24
N ALA A 18 5.80 -3.49 -4.73
CA ALA A 18 5.01 -3.43 -5.96
C ALA A 18 5.82 -3.92 -7.16
N TYR A 19 7.06 -3.45 -7.32
CA TYR A 19 7.95 -3.95 -8.38
C TYR A 19 8.28 -5.44 -8.18
N THR A 20 8.61 -5.84 -6.96
CA THR A 20 8.96 -7.23 -6.62
C THR A 20 7.83 -8.19 -7.02
N LEU A 21 6.57 -7.83 -6.72
CA LEU A 21 5.40 -8.59 -7.12
C LEU A 21 5.19 -8.58 -8.63
N LYS A 22 5.31 -7.41 -9.28
CA LYS A 22 5.22 -7.28 -10.75
C LYS A 22 6.23 -8.16 -11.47
N ALA A 23 7.45 -8.26 -10.94
CA ALA A 23 8.54 -9.06 -11.50
C ALA A 23 8.44 -10.56 -11.15
N GLY A 24 7.42 -10.98 -10.41
CA GLY A 24 7.24 -12.37 -9.96
C GLY A 24 8.32 -12.84 -8.97
N LEU A 25 8.96 -11.89 -8.27
CA LEU A 25 10.05 -12.17 -7.34
C LEU A 25 9.51 -12.40 -5.92
N LYS A 26 10.24 -13.20 -5.14
CA LYS A 26 9.87 -13.48 -3.74
C LYS A 26 10.13 -12.26 -2.86
N LEU A 27 9.08 -11.77 -2.19
CA LEU A 27 9.18 -10.71 -1.18
C LEU A 27 10.21 -11.05 -0.09
N PHE A 28 10.90 -10.04 0.41
CA PHE A 28 11.91 -10.14 1.48
C PHE A 28 13.11 -11.05 1.18
N SER A 29 13.39 -11.29 -0.10
CA SER A 29 14.61 -11.94 -0.58
C SER A 29 15.79 -10.97 -0.59
N ARG A 30 17.02 -11.49 -0.50
CA ARG A 30 18.24 -10.69 -0.65
C ARG A 30 18.29 -9.97 -2.01
N ARG A 31 17.76 -10.62 -3.06
CA ARG A 31 17.67 -10.08 -4.43
C ARG A 31 16.65 -8.95 -4.56
N THR A 32 15.68 -8.88 -3.65
CA THR A 32 14.60 -7.87 -3.63
C THR A 32 14.84 -6.85 -2.53
N SER A 33 16.08 -6.75 -2.02
CA SER A 33 16.46 -5.68 -1.12
C SER A 33 16.56 -4.36 -1.90
N SER A 34 16.26 -3.25 -1.25
CA SER A 34 16.26 -1.93 -1.89
C SER A 34 17.59 -1.64 -2.62
N ALA A 35 18.72 -1.98 -1.98
CA ALA A 35 20.05 -1.82 -2.58
C ALA A 35 20.30 -2.70 -3.83
N ALA A 36 19.69 -3.88 -3.89
CA ALA A 36 19.77 -4.75 -5.07
C ALA A 36 18.88 -4.23 -6.20
N LEU A 37 17.64 -3.83 -5.87
CA LEU A 37 16.68 -3.27 -6.83
C LEU A 37 17.22 -1.99 -7.49
N GLN A 38 17.88 -1.11 -6.73
CA GLN A 38 18.48 0.12 -7.28
C GLN A 38 19.54 -0.14 -8.38
N LYS A 39 20.17 -1.32 -8.39
CA LYS A 39 21.13 -1.71 -9.43
C LYS A 39 20.44 -2.30 -10.67
N ASP A 40 19.22 -2.80 -10.54
CA ASP A 40 18.44 -3.36 -11.64
C ASP A 40 18.03 -2.24 -12.61
N LYS A 41 18.26 -2.47 -13.91
CA LYS A 41 17.86 -1.54 -14.98
C LYS A 41 16.34 -1.46 -15.10
N GLN A 42 15.64 -2.60 -15.05
CA GLN A 42 14.19 -2.67 -15.19
C GLN A 42 13.47 -2.00 -14.01
N TYR A 43 14.04 -2.09 -12.80
CA TYR A 43 13.53 -1.38 -11.63
C TYR A 43 13.62 0.14 -11.82
N ARG A 44 14.77 0.65 -12.28
CA ARG A 44 14.95 2.08 -12.52
C ARG A 44 14.01 2.62 -13.59
N GLU A 45 13.78 1.85 -14.66
CA GLU A 45 12.81 2.19 -15.69
C GLU A 45 11.37 2.20 -15.15
N PHE A 46 11.01 1.23 -14.30
CA PHE A 46 9.71 1.18 -13.63
C PHE A 46 9.46 2.40 -12.75
N ILE A 47 10.45 2.81 -11.95
CA ILE A 47 10.34 4.01 -11.12
C ILE A 47 10.19 5.25 -12.00
N ARG A 48 11.06 5.43 -13.00
CA ARG A 48 11.00 6.58 -13.92
C ARG A 48 9.63 6.70 -14.59
N HIS A 49 9.08 5.59 -15.07
CA HIS A 49 7.76 5.55 -15.69
C HIS A 49 6.65 5.99 -14.72
N ASN A 50 6.66 5.50 -13.48
CA ASN A 50 5.66 5.90 -12.47
C ASN A 50 5.81 7.37 -12.07
N GLU A 51 7.03 7.89 -12.04
CA GLU A 51 7.29 9.31 -11.77
C GLU A 51 6.78 10.21 -12.90
N THR A 52 6.99 9.83 -14.17
CA THR A 52 6.52 10.59 -15.35
C THR A 52 5.00 10.53 -15.53
N GLU A 53 4.37 9.39 -15.24
CA GLU A 53 2.91 9.21 -15.29
C GLU A 53 2.17 9.89 -14.11
N GLY A 54 2.88 10.67 -13.31
CA GLY A 54 2.26 11.56 -12.33
C GLY A 54 1.99 10.97 -10.96
N TRP A 55 2.65 9.86 -10.59
CA TRP A 55 2.75 9.51 -9.17
C TRP A 55 3.34 10.68 -8.34
N ASN A 56 4.25 11.45 -8.95
CA ASN A 56 4.97 12.59 -8.36
C ASN A 56 4.78 13.94 -9.10
N SER A 57 3.96 14.04 -10.16
CA SER A 57 3.85 15.29 -10.95
C SER A 57 3.04 16.41 -10.27
N GLY A 58 2.57 16.19 -9.04
CA GLY A 58 1.89 17.18 -8.23
C GLY A 58 2.57 17.42 -6.88
N LYS A 59 3.56 18.32 -6.90
CA LYS A 59 4.03 19.21 -5.81
C LYS A 59 4.73 18.60 -4.57
N SER A 60 5.81 19.32 -4.22
CA SER A 60 6.74 19.28 -3.06
C SER A 60 7.02 17.94 -2.38
N ALA A 61 8.32 17.63 -2.29
CA ALA A 61 8.91 16.62 -1.41
C ALA A 61 8.64 16.83 0.11
N GLU A 62 7.76 17.76 0.48
CA GLU A 62 7.39 18.13 1.84
C GLU A 62 5.98 17.64 2.23
N GLU A 63 5.11 17.33 1.27
CA GLU A 63 3.83 16.67 1.55
C GLU A 63 4.03 15.15 1.52
N LYS A 64 4.33 14.56 2.69
CA LYS A 64 4.27 13.10 2.86
C LYS A 64 2.87 12.63 2.47
N LYS A 65 2.75 12.04 1.29
CA LYS A 65 1.48 11.56 0.72
C LYS A 65 0.99 10.41 1.58
N ARG A 66 -0.07 10.66 2.37
CA ARG A 66 -0.61 9.67 3.28
C ARG A 66 -1.36 8.61 2.48
N VAL A 67 -1.12 7.35 2.81
CA VAL A 67 -1.84 6.23 2.21
C VAL A 67 -2.58 5.50 3.32
N TYR A 68 -3.86 5.24 3.11
CA TYR A 68 -4.67 4.42 4.00
C TYR A 68 -4.73 3.00 3.48
N ALA A 69 -4.51 2.01 4.33
CA ALA A 69 -4.67 0.60 3.99
C ALA A 69 -5.84 0.01 4.76
N VAL A 70 -6.80 -0.60 4.05
CA VAL A 70 -7.86 -1.42 4.63
C VAL A 70 -7.48 -2.87 4.40
N ALA A 71 -7.21 -3.60 5.48
CA ALA A 71 -6.93 -5.02 5.45
C ALA A 71 -8.15 -5.80 5.94
N THR A 72 -8.56 -6.77 5.14
CA THR A 72 -9.59 -7.76 5.44
C THR A 72 -9.05 -9.16 5.20
N ASP A 73 -9.87 -10.19 5.45
CA ASP A 73 -9.45 -11.58 5.22
C ASP A 73 -9.31 -11.92 3.73
N GLU A 74 -9.94 -11.12 2.85
CA GLU A 74 -9.82 -11.24 1.39
C GLU A 74 -8.56 -10.56 0.83
N GLY A 75 -7.96 -9.61 1.55
CA GLY A 75 -6.75 -8.92 1.12
C GLY A 75 -6.57 -7.52 1.68
N VAL A 76 -5.70 -6.73 1.04
CA VAL A 76 -5.39 -5.34 1.46
C VAL A 76 -5.61 -4.39 0.30
N LEU A 77 -6.41 -3.34 0.54
CA LEU A 77 -6.66 -2.24 -0.39
C LEU A 77 -5.98 -0.96 0.10
N PHE A 78 -5.32 -0.24 -0.82
CA PHE A 78 -4.67 1.03 -0.54
C PHE A 78 -5.45 2.20 -1.16
N PHE A 79 -5.64 3.26 -0.37
CA PHE A 79 -6.33 4.48 -0.76
C PHE A 79 -5.39 5.67 -0.54
N SER A 80 -5.21 6.52 -1.56
CA SER A 80 -4.49 7.79 -1.38
C SER A 80 -5.31 8.77 -0.55
N ASP A 81 -4.63 9.71 0.10
CA ASP A 81 -5.24 10.90 0.73
C ASP A 81 -5.84 11.92 -0.24
N SER A 82 -5.66 11.76 -1.56
CA SER A 82 -6.37 12.58 -2.55
C SER A 82 -7.90 12.51 -2.37
N GLU A 83 -8.62 13.57 -2.77
CA GLU A 83 -10.08 13.62 -2.65
C GLU A 83 -10.77 12.39 -3.28
N LYS A 84 -10.28 11.96 -4.46
CA LYS A 84 -10.76 10.76 -5.14
C LYS A 84 -10.49 9.49 -4.32
N GLY A 85 -9.29 9.36 -3.75
CA GLY A 85 -8.92 8.23 -2.92
C GLY A 85 -9.73 8.16 -1.63
N MET A 86 -9.97 9.30 -0.99
CA MET A 86 -10.80 9.42 0.22
C MET A 86 -12.26 9.07 -0.05
N LYS A 87 -12.81 9.52 -1.19
CA LYS A 87 -14.16 9.12 -1.64
C LYS A 87 -14.24 7.61 -1.86
N ALA A 88 -13.28 7.02 -2.58
CA ALA A 88 -13.23 5.58 -2.81
C ALA A 88 -13.12 4.80 -1.49
N ARG A 89 -12.32 5.27 -0.54
CA ARG A 89 -12.20 4.68 0.80
C ARG A 89 -13.54 4.67 1.52
N ASN A 90 -14.24 5.81 1.55
CA ASN A 90 -15.52 5.92 2.25
C ASN A 90 -16.59 5.03 1.60
N SER A 91 -16.67 5.01 0.26
CA SER A 91 -17.58 4.11 -0.45
C SER A 91 -17.28 2.63 -0.16
N TYR A 92 -16.00 2.25 -0.11
CA TYR A 92 -15.62 0.88 0.22
C TYR A 92 -15.97 0.52 1.67
N LEU A 93 -15.69 1.40 2.64
CA LEU A 93 -16.04 1.18 4.04
C LEU A 93 -17.56 1.09 4.24
N GLN A 94 -18.34 1.88 3.50
CA GLN A 94 -19.80 1.78 3.52
C GLN A 94 -20.26 0.44 2.96
N HIS A 95 -19.70 -0.03 1.84
CA HIS A 95 -20.01 -1.35 1.29
C HIS A 95 -19.75 -2.48 2.30
N LEU A 96 -18.64 -2.41 3.06
CA LEU A 96 -18.36 -3.38 4.12
C LEU A 96 -19.36 -3.26 5.28
N ALA A 97 -19.76 -2.05 5.65
CA ALA A 97 -20.77 -1.82 6.69
C ALA A 97 -22.14 -2.38 6.28
N ASP A 98 -22.54 -2.21 5.03
CA ASP A 98 -23.81 -2.73 4.49
C ASP A 98 -23.86 -4.27 4.57
N GLY A 99 -22.70 -4.93 4.48
CA GLY A 99 -22.56 -6.38 4.60
C GLY A 99 -22.29 -6.91 6.02
N PHE A 100 -22.19 -6.06 7.04
CA PHE A 100 -21.67 -6.43 8.36
C PHE A 100 -22.45 -7.54 9.08
N PHE A 101 -23.78 -7.56 8.96
CA PHE A 101 -24.65 -8.58 9.57
C PHE A 101 -25.03 -9.71 8.61
N ASN A 102 -24.32 -9.86 7.50
CA ASN A 102 -24.63 -10.93 6.57
C ASN A 102 -24.20 -12.29 7.15
N PHE A 103 -25.14 -13.00 7.79
CA PHE A 103 -24.92 -14.31 8.43
C PHE A 103 -24.36 -15.40 7.49
N SER A 104 -24.42 -15.18 6.18
CA SER A 104 -23.80 -16.08 5.19
C SER A 104 -22.29 -15.86 5.02
N LYS A 105 -21.80 -14.63 5.29
CA LYS A 105 -20.36 -14.33 5.40
C LYS A 105 -19.93 -14.60 6.84
N GLY A 106 -18.85 -15.35 7.01
CA GLY A 106 -18.24 -15.54 8.35
C GLY A 106 -17.79 -14.22 8.96
N MET A 107 -17.42 -14.23 10.24
CA MET A 107 -16.87 -13.04 10.89
C MET A 107 -15.61 -12.57 10.16
N GLU A 108 -15.68 -11.43 9.47
CA GLU A 108 -14.55 -10.83 8.76
C GLU A 108 -13.90 -9.75 9.64
N THR A 109 -12.57 -9.77 9.75
CA THR A 109 -11.84 -8.77 10.55
C THR A 109 -11.38 -7.62 9.67
N LEU A 110 -11.84 -6.40 9.98
CA LEU A 110 -11.36 -5.17 9.33
C LEU A 110 -10.26 -4.51 10.16
N LYS A 111 -9.12 -4.20 9.53
CA LYS A 111 -8.05 -3.35 10.11
C LYS A 111 -7.75 -2.16 9.21
N LEU A 112 -7.72 -0.97 9.79
CA LEU A 112 -7.38 0.27 9.10
C LEU A 112 -6.00 0.76 9.53
N TYR A 113 -5.15 1.09 8.56
CA TYR A 113 -3.82 1.65 8.78
C TYR A 113 -3.66 2.97 8.05
N GLU A 114 -2.91 3.89 8.65
CA GLU A 114 -2.39 5.09 8.00
C GLU A 114 -0.89 4.92 7.82
N ILE A 115 -0.39 5.18 6.62
CA ILE A 115 1.00 5.01 6.21
C ILE A 115 1.51 6.36 5.72
N GLU A 116 2.60 6.82 6.34
CA GLU A 116 3.36 8.02 5.95
C GLU A 116 4.54 7.72 5.03
#